data_AF-A0A4U0YU97-F1
#
_entry.id   AF-A0A4U0YU97-F1
#
_cell.length_a   1.000
_cell.length_b   1.000
_cell.length_c   1.000
_cell.angle_alpha   90.00
_cell.angle_beta   90.00
_cell.angle_gamma   90.00
#
_symmetry.space_group_name_H-M   'P 1'
#
loop_
_entity.id
_entity.type
_entity.pdbx_description
1 polymer ?
#
loop_
_entity_poly.entity_id
_entity_poly.type
_entity_poly.pdbx_seq_one_letter_code
_entity_poly.pdbx_strand_id
1 'polypeptide(L)'
;MNASQRAAGPVLSLLAGLAALAASGMAAGAEETPLPKLGPDAVSLTADHGYMARAEAPDYWAFSGFVKPQVTGSACSVAAVTAAVNGLRGLPALAEEPVLTQPALLELVGDAEWARLSADEGDGVTFAQLERYARAALDAAGLAEARLDSFHPGDSSEAQLATLRTMLTENEASAEDVLLVYFNQGVVTGDWDGPHVSLIGAYDAAGDSVLVLEVDQEWYVPYWTTAPVLLEAMVKPTSAEHGPLEGETGGLVRIRR
;
A
#
# COMPACT_ATOMS: atom_id res chain seq x y z
N MET A 1 94.12 44.32 37.49
CA MET A 1 93.49 45.08 38.59
C MET A 1 92.08 44.54 38.77
N ASN A 2 91.82 43.95 39.95
CA ASN A 2 90.54 43.58 40.62
C ASN A 2 89.46 42.83 39.80
N ALA A 3 89.20 41.55 40.08
CA ALA A 3 88.26 41.00 41.10
C ALA A 3 86.78 41.22 40.69
N SER A 4 85.80 40.32 40.79
CA SER A 4 85.60 39.06 41.53
C SER A 4 84.27 38.42 41.07
N GLN A 5 84.18 37.08 41.14
CA GLN A 5 83.04 36.23 41.60
C GLN A 5 81.59 36.42 41.04
N ARG A 6 81.01 35.43 40.36
CA ARG A 6 80.28 34.18 40.80
C ARG A 6 78.78 34.39 41.14
N ALA A 7 77.90 33.65 40.44
CA ALA A 7 76.75 32.84 40.92
C ALA A 7 75.78 32.58 39.73
N ALA A 8 75.60 31.35 39.24
CA ALA A 8 74.74 30.24 39.71
C ALA A 8 73.25 30.39 39.35
N GLY A 9 72.72 29.43 38.58
CA GLY A 9 71.29 29.23 38.35
C GLY A 9 70.96 28.39 37.10
N PRO A 10 70.64 27.09 37.23
CA PRO A 10 70.17 26.24 36.13
C PRO A 10 68.64 26.24 36.06
N VAL A 11 68.07 25.83 34.92
CA VAL A 11 66.87 24.96 34.74
C VAL A 11 66.62 24.96 33.22
N LEU A 12 66.97 23.85 32.56
CA LEU A 12 66.62 23.62 31.15
C LEU A 12 65.51 22.56 31.15
N SER A 13 64.29 23.00 30.86
CA SER A 13 63.11 22.13 30.82
C SER A 13 63.06 21.35 29.50
N LEU A 14 62.90 20.04 29.69
CA LEU A 14 62.57 19.00 28.72
C LEU A 14 61.28 19.33 27.96
N LEU A 15 61.23 19.13 26.64
CA LEU A 15 60.01 18.80 25.90
C LEU A 15 60.37 17.99 24.64
N ALA A 16 60.16 16.67 24.73
CA ALA A 16 60.24 15.74 23.64
C ALA A 16 58.91 15.74 22.86
N GLY A 17 58.95 16.03 21.56
CA GLY A 17 57.80 15.94 20.67
C GLY A 17 57.66 14.54 20.08
N LEU A 18 56.61 13.81 20.48
CA LEU A 18 56.14 12.60 19.81
C LEU A 18 55.15 13.00 18.72
N ALA A 19 55.47 12.76 17.44
CA ALA A 19 54.55 12.90 16.33
C ALA A 19 53.78 11.57 16.14
N ALA A 20 52.50 11.56 16.51
CA ALA A 20 51.60 10.44 16.22
C ALA A 20 51.05 10.59 14.79
N LEU A 21 51.35 9.63 13.91
CA LEU A 21 50.67 9.49 12.62
C LEU A 21 49.24 9.01 12.88
N ALA A 22 48.26 9.89 12.64
CA ALA A 22 46.85 9.51 12.58
C ALA A 22 46.58 8.84 11.23
N ALA A 23 46.38 7.52 11.23
CA ALA A 23 45.81 6.81 10.11
C ALA A 23 44.31 7.11 10.04
N SER A 24 43.92 8.00 9.13
CA SER A 24 42.52 8.25 8.78
C SER A 24 41.98 7.04 8.03
N GLY A 25 41.36 6.10 8.76
CA GLY A 25 40.53 5.07 8.16
C GLY A 25 39.29 5.74 7.56
N MET A 26 39.25 5.87 6.23
CA MET A 26 38.00 6.09 5.51
C MET A 26 37.13 4.86 5.76
N ALA A 27 36.10 5.01 6.59
CA ALA A 27 35.01 4.04 6.65
C ALA A 27 34.35 4.02 5.27
N ALA A 28 34.58 2.95 4.51
CA ALA A 28 33.77 2.64 3.35
C ALA A 28 32.33 2.45 3.85
N GLY A 29 31.42 3.34 3.47
CA GLY A 29 30.00 3.13 3.66
C GLY A 29 29.62 1.84 2.93
N ALA A 30 29.04 0.89 3.65
CA ALA A 30 28.43 -0.27 3.01
C ALA A 30 27.35 0.26 2.05
N GLU A 31 27.47 -0.01 0.76
CA GLU A 31 26.35 0.14 -0.16
C GLU A 31 25.25 -0.82 0.33
N GLU A 32 24.13 -0.27 0.80
CA GLU A 32 22.95 -1.07 1.10
C GLU A 32 22.55 -1.79 -0.18
N THR A 33 22.49 -3.12 -0.12
CA THR A 33 22.05 -3.93 -1.25
C THR A 33 20.61 -3.54 -1.59
N PRO A 34 20.31 -3.14 -2.84
CA PRO A 34 18.95 -2.77 -3.22
C PRO A 34 17.97 -3.89 -2.86
N LEU A 35 16.91 -3.55 -2.13
CA LEU A 35 15.84 -4.49 -1.79
C LEU A 35 14.93 -4.71 -3.00
N PRO A 36 14.37 -5.92 -3.19
CA PRO A 36 13.38 -6.17 -4.23
C PRO A 36 12.08 -5.40 -3.91
N LYS A 37 11.37 -4.97 -4.97
CA LYS A 37 10.05 -4.34 -4.82
C LYS A 37 8.99 -5.28 -4.23
N LEU A 38 9.04 -6.56 -4.61
CA LEU A 38 8.23 -7.60 -3.99
C LEU A 38 9.13 -8.46 -3.11
N GLY A 39 8.94 -8.34 -1.81
CA GLY A 39 9.61 -9.12 -0.77
C GLY A 39 9.10 -10.57 -0.72
N PRO A 40 9.52 -11.33 0.31
CA PRO A 40 9.22 -12.76 0.39
C PRO A 40 7.73 -13.08 0.53
N ASP A 41 6.93 -12.14 1.02
CA ASP A 41 5.49 -12.31 1.26
C ASP A 41 4.60 -11.85 0.08
N ALA A 42 5.23 -11.48 -1.04
CA ALA A 42 4.56 -11.10 -2.29
C ALA A 42 5.17 -11.77 -3.51
N VAL A 43 4.35 -12.44 -4.32
CA VAL A 43 4.77 -13.09 -5.56
C VAL A 43 3.97 -12.51 -6.72
N SER A 44 4.64 -11.94 -7.73
CA SER A 44 3.92 -11.37 -8.88
C SER A 44 3.03 -12.40 -9.57
N LEU A 45 1.87 -11.98 -10.06
CA LEU A 45 0.93 -12.82 -10.82
C LEU A 45 1.62 -13.47 -12.04
N THR A 46 2.57 -12.78 -12.66
CA THR A 46 3.29 -13.34 -13.82
C THR A 46 4.23 -14.49 -13.44
N ALA A 47 4.78 -14.46 -12.22
CA ALA A 47 5.64 -15.52 -11.70
C ALA A 47 4.81 -16.72 -11.19
N ASP A 48 3.65 -16.45 -10.57
CA ASP A 48 2.70 -17.48 -10.16
C ASP A 48 1.30 -17.22 -10.75
N HIS A 49 1.07 -17.77 -11.94
CA HIS A 49 -0.23 -17.71 -12.63
C HIS A 49 -0.96 -19.06 -12.55
N GLY A 50 -0.49 -19.99 -11.72
CA GLY A 50 -1.00 -21.36 -11.69
C GLY A 50 -2.48 -21.44 -11.34
N TYR A 51 -2.97 -20.56 -10.46
CA TYR A 51 -4.40 -20.48 -10.12
C TYR A 51 -5.21 -19.94 -11.30
N MET A 52 -4.76 -18.86 -11.94
CA MET A 52 -5.44 -18.27 -13.11
C MET A 52 -5.55 -19.25 -14.30
N ALA A 53 -4.59 -20.16 -14.44
CA ALA A 53 -4.61 -21.15 -15.51
C ALA A 53 -5.67 -22.26 -15.33
N ARG A 54 -6.21 -22.45 -14.12
CA ARG A 54 -7.05 -23.60 -13.76
C ARG A 54 -8.40 -23.24 -13.14
N ALA A 55 -8.50 -22.09 -12.48
CA ALA A 55 -9.70 -21.63 -11.80
C ALA A 55 -10.51 -20.68 -12.70
N GLU A 56 -11.80 -20.50 -12.36
CA GLU A 56 -12.64 -19.53 -13.07
C GLU A 56 -12.21 -18.09 -12.76
N ALA A 57 -11.84 -17.78 -11.51
CA ALA A 57 -11.40 -16.45 -11.06
C ALA A 57 -12.34 -15.31 -11.53
N PRO A 58 -13.64 -15.37 -11.17
CA PRO A 58 -14.65 -14.50 -11.76
C PRO A 58 -14.35 -13.01 -11.57
N ASP A 59 -13.85 -12.62 -10.39
CA ASP A 59 -13.48 -11.23 -10.10
C ASP A 59 -12.31 -10.75 -10.94
N TYR A 60 -11.29 -11.60 -11.12
CA TYR A 60 -10.16 -11.26 -11.98
C TYR A 60 -10.65 -10.85 -13.37
N TRP A 61 -11.54 -11.62 -13.97
CA TRP A 61 -12.05 -11.33 -15.31
C TRP A 61 -13.01 -10.14 -15.35
N ALA A 62 -13.77 -9.91 -14.28
CA ALA A 62 -14.71 -8.79 -14.19
C ALA A 62 -14.00 -7.45 -13.97
N PHE A 63 -12.94 -7.43 -13.15
CA PHE A 63 -12.35 -6.18 -12.64
C PHE A 63 -10.99 -5.83 -13.25
N SER A 64 -10.13 -6.82 -13.61
CA SER A 64 -8.75 -6.54 -14.02
C SER A 64 -8.62 -5.59 -15.23
N GLY A 65 -9.56 -5.64 -16.17
CA GLY A 65 -9.60 -4.72 -17.33
C GLY A 65 -9.80 -3.26 -16.95
N PHE A 66 -10.40 -2.99 -15.79
CA PHE A 66 -10.73 -1.65 -15.29
C PHE A 66 -9.73 -1.11 -14.27
N VAL A 67 -8.84 -1.95 -13.74
CA VAL A 67 -7.74 -1.50 -12.87
C VAL A 67 -6.74 -0.71 -13.71
N LYS A 68 -6.54 0.56 -13.34
CA LYS A 68 -5.62 1.50 -14.00
C LYS A 68 -4.67 2.10 -12.96
N PRO A 69 -3.47 2.56 -13.38
CA PRO A 69 -2.56 3.28 -12.51
C PRO A 69 -3.28 4.44 -11.82
N GLN A 70 -3.08 4.62 -10.52
CA GLN A 70 -3.52 5.81 -9.80
C GLN A 70 -2.94 7.07 -10.44
N VAL A 71 -3.75 8.12 -10.56
CA VAL A 71 -3.34 9.34 -11.29
C VAL A 71 -2.36 10.23 -10.52
N THR A 72 -2.26 10.06 -9.21
CA THR A 72 -1.33 10.76 -8.31
C THR A 72 -0.82 9.79 -7.24
N GLY A 73 0.19 10.18 -6.45
CA GLY A 73 0.69 9.39 -5.31
C GLY A 73 -0.35 9.12 -4.22
N SER A 74 -1.44 9.88 -4.16
CA SER A 74 -2.46 9.82 -3.11
C SER A 74 -3.86 9.42 -3.62
N ALA A 75 -3.95 8.97 -4.87
CA ALA A 75 -5.20 8.63 -5.55
C ALA A 75 -5.53 7.13 -5.56
N CYS A 76 -4.87 6.30 -4.74
CA CYS A 76 -5.14 4.85 -4.68
C CYS A 76 -6.62 4.53 -4.45
N SER A 77 -7.31 5.29 -3.57
CA SER A 77 -8.75 5.14 -3.33
C SER A 77 -9.60 5.47 -4.55
N VAL A 78 -9.28 6.55 -5.29
CA VAL A 78 -10.00 6.93 -6.51
C VAL A 78 -9.81 5.86 -7.58
N ALA A 79 -8.58 5.36 -7.76
CA ALA A 79 -8.27 4.30 -8.71
C ALA A 79 -9.04 3.03 -8.40
N ALA A 80 -9.00 2.58 -7.14
CA ALA A 80 -9.65 1.35 -6.71
C ALA A 80 -11.18 1.44 -6.83
N VAL A 81 -11.78 2.53 -6.36
CA VAL A 81 -13.23 2.75 -6.45
C VAL A 81 -13.68 2.89 -7.91
N THR A 82 -12.90 3.56 -8.76
CA THR A 82 -13.21 3.66 -10.21
C THR A 82 -13.24 2.28 -10.87
N ALA A 83 -12.26 1.43 -10.58
CA ALA A 83 -12.22 0.07 -11.11
C ALA A 83 -13.40 -0.78 -10.62
N ALA A 84 -13.72 -0.70 -9.33
CA ALA A 84 -14.87 -1.37 -8.74
C ALA A 84 -16.20 -0.93 -9.38
N VAL A 85 -16.44 0.40 -9.48
CA VAL A 85 -17.64 0.93 -10.13
C VAL A 85 -17.73 0.47 -11.58
N ASN A 86 -16.65 0.51 -12.34
CA ASN A 86 -16.67 0.08 -13.74
C ASN A 86 -16.92 -1.43 -13.88
N GLY A 87 -16.28 -2.28 -13.07
CA GLY A 87 -16.54 -3.72 -13.08
C GLY A 87 -17.98 -4.05 -12.68
N LEU A 88 -18.49 -3.37 -11.64
CA LEU A 88 -19.89 -3.46 -11.22
C LEU A 88 -20.88 -2.73 -12.15
N ARG A 89 -20.44 -2.05 -13.21
CA ARG A 89 -21.32 -1.63 -14.31
C ARG A 89 -21.21 -2.57 -15.50
N GLY A 90 -20.05 -3.21 -15.66
CA GLY A 90 -19.67 -3.91 -16.87
C GLY A 90 -19.65 -2.97 -18.07
N LEU A 91 -19.63 -3.55 -19.26
CA LEU A 91 -19.78 -2.81 -20.52
C LEU A 91 -20.97 -3.38 -21.32
N PRO A 92 -22.16 -2.78 -21.24
CA PRO A 92 -23.30 -3.18 -22.06
C PRO A 92 -22.95 -3.11 -23.56
N ALA A 93 -23.45 -4.06 -24.36
CA ALA A 93 -23.11 -4.18 -25.78
C ALA A 93 -23.46 -2.93 -26.63
N LEU A 94 -24.42 -2.12 -26.18
CA LEU A 94 -24.86 -0.88 -26.82
C LEU A 94 -24.59 0.33 -25.92
N ALA A 95 -23.54 0.28 -25.09
CA ALA A 95 -23.17 1.42 -24.25
C ALA A 95 -22.74 2.62 -25.12
N GLU A 96 -23.42 3.74 -24.94
CA GLU A 96 -23.02 5.04 -25.50
C GLU A 96 -22.18 5.85 -24.51
N GLU A 97 -22.25 5.49 -23.23
CA GLU A 97 -21.46 6.10 -22.17
C GLU A 97 -20.04 5.50 -22.12
N PRO A 98 -19.00 6.34 -21.98
CA PRO A 98 -17.64 5.86 -21.79
C PRO A 98 -17.46 5.18 -20.43
N VAL A 99 -16.51 4.24 -20.37
CA VAL A 99 -15.98 3.71 -19.11
C VAL A 99 -15.43 4.86 -18.26
N LEU A 100 -15.74 4.90 -16.97
CA LEU A 100 -15.34 5.99 -16.10
C LEU A 100 -13.82 6.03 -15.94
N THR A 101 -13.25 7.22 -16.08
CA THR A 101 -11.86 7.51 -15.67
C THR A 101 -11.86 8.02 -14.23
N GLN A 102 -10.70 8.01 -13.58
CA GLN A 102 -10.55 8.53 -12.22
C GLN A 102 -10.97 10.02 -12.10
N PRO A 103 -10.56 10.94 -13.01
CA PRO A 103 -11.05 12.32 -12.97
C PRO A 103 -12.55 12.43 -13.21
N ALA A 104 -13.11 11.62 -14.12
CA ALA A 104 -14.55 11.64 -14.39
C ALA A 104 -15.36 11.14 -13.19
N LEU A 105 -14.85 10.15 -12.43
CA LEU A 105 -15.49 9.71 -11.20
C LEU A 105 -15.48 10.83 -10.14
N LEU A 106 -14.34 11.49 -9.93
CA LEU A 106 -14.23 12.60 -8.98
C LEU A 106 -15.18 13.76 -9.34
N GLU A 107 -15.27 14.11 -10.62
CA GLU A 107 -16.22 15.12 -11.12
C GLU A 107 -17.67 14.69 -10.90
N LEU A 108 -17.99 13.43 -11.21
CA LEU A 108 -19.32 12.85 -11.05
C LEU A 108 -19.78 12.87 -9.59
N VAL A 109 -18.88 12.54 -8.66
CA VAL A 109 -19.16 12.55 -7.22
C VAL A 109 -19.22 13.97 -6.67
N GLY A 110 -18.37 14.87 -7.16
CA GLY A 110 -18.37 16.29 -6.79
C GLY A 110 -17.93 16.56 -5.34
N ASP A 111 -17.22 15.63 -4.70
CA ASP A 111 -16.71 15.79 -3.33
C ASP A 111 -15.34 16.50 -3.34
N ALA A 112 -15.33 17.74 -2.87
CA ALA A 112 -14.12 18.57 -2.84
C ALA A 112 -13.07 18.08 -1.82
N GLU A 113 -13.49 17.39 -0.76
CA GLU A 113 -12.57 16.80 0.22
C GLU A 113 -11.83 15.63 -0.42
N TRP A 114 -12.55 14.71 -1.07
CA TRP A 114 -11.92 13.57 -1.75
C TRP A 114 -10.96 14.03 -2.85
N ALA A 115 -11.39 14.98 -3.68
CA ALA A 115 -10.55 15.54 -4.74
C ALA A 115 -9.26 16.18 -4.18
N ARG A 116 -9.32 16.86 -3.04
CA ARG A 116 -8.14 17.44 -2.37
C ARG A 116 -7.22 16.35 -1.80
N LEU A 117 -7.80 15.36 -1.12
CA LEU A 117 -7.05 14.27 -0.50
C LEU A 117 -6.34 13.36 -1.52
N SER A 118 -6.85 13.30 -2.75
CA SER A 118 -6.28 12.50 -3.84
C SER A 118 -5.47 13.31 -4.85
N ALA A 119 -5.19 14.59 -4.60
CA ALA A 119 -4.25 15.38 -5.40
C ALA A 119 -2.79 14.95 -5.15
N ASP A 120 -1.83 15.47 -5.92
CA ASP A 120 -0.40 15.09 -5.82
C ASP A 120 0.20 15.24 -4.41
N GLU A 121 -0.22 16.26 -3.68
CA GLU A 121 0.21 16.55 -2.30
C GLU A 121 -0.89 16.22 -1.28
N GLY A 122 -1.83 15.37 -1.67
CA GLY A 122 -2.92 14.92 -0.81
C GLY A 122 -2.44 13.90 0.22
N ASP A 123 -3.12 13.81 1.36
CA ASP A 123 -2.74 12.89 2.42
C ASP A 123 -3.20 11.44 2.16
N GLY A 124 -4.00 11.20 1.11
CA GLY A 124 -4.74 9.95 0.95
C GLY A 124 -6.02 9.94 1.79
N VAL A 125 -6.60 8.77 2.05
CA VAL A 125 -7.88 8.64 2.75
C VAL A 125 -7.77 7.66 3.89
N THR A 126 -8.56 7.85 4.96
CA THR A 126 -8.76 6.85 6.02
C THR A 126 -9.67 5.70 5.57
N PHE A 127 -9.75 4.62 6.34
CA PHE A 127 -10.68 3.52 6.04
C PHE A 127 -12.13 3.99 6.02
N ALA A 128 -12.54 4.79 7.01
CA ALA A 128 -13.90 5.35 7.07
C ALA A 128 -14.20 6.30 5.89
N GLN A 129 -13.20 7.05 5.42
CA GLN A 129 -13.33 7.87 4.22
C GLN A 129 -13.45 7.02 2.97
N LEU A 130 -12.72 5.90 2.85
CA LEU A 130 -12.88 4.95 1.76
C LEU A 130 -14.32 4.42 1.68
N GLU A 131 -14.91 4.00 2.80
CA GLU A 131 -16.31 3.55 2.84
C GLU A 131 -17.26 4.64 2.36
N ARG A 132 -17.10 5.86 2.88
CA ARG A 132 -17.92 7.02 2.52
C ARG A 132 -17.82 7.34 1.03
N TYR A 133 -16.62 7.40 0.49
CA TYR A 133 -16.38 7.76 -0.91
C TYR A 133 -16.77 6.65 -1.87
N ALA A 134 -16.55 5.38 -1.51
CA ALA A 134 -17.07 4.25 -2.25
C ALA A 134 -18.60 4.29 -2.32
N ARG A 135 -19.29 4.61 -1.21
CA ARG A 135 -20.74 4.80 -1.24
C ARG A 135 -21.15 5.94 -2.17
N ALA A 136 -20.55 7.12 -2.01
CA ALA A 136 -20.89 8.29 -2.82
C ALA A 136 -20.66 8.04 -4.32
N ALA A 137 -19.58 7.34 -4.68
CA ALA A 137 -19.29 6.92 -6.04
C ALA A 137 -20.35 5.99 -6.63
N LEU A 138 -20.81 5.00 -5.87
CA LEU A 138 -21.86 4.10 -6.30
C LEU A 138 -23.19 4.84 -6.49
N ASP A 139 -23.56 5.72 -5.56
CA ASP A 139 -24.79 6.52 -5.68
C ASP A 139 -24.75 7.40 -6.93
N ALA A 140 -23.64 8.11 -7.16
CA ALA A 140 -23.46 8.99 -8.32
C ALA A 140 -23.40 8.22 -9.65
N ALA A 141 -22.91 6.97 -9.64
CA ALA A 141 -22.83 6.09 -10.80
C ALA A 141 -24.13 5.29 -11.08
N GLY A 142 -25.22 5.57 -10.35
CA GLY A 142 -26.50 4.89 -10.54
C GLY A 142 -26.57 3.47 -9.97
N LEU A 143 -25.67 3.14 -9.04
CA LEU A 143 -25.59 1.87 -8.31
C LEU A 143 -26.04 2.04 -6.84
N ALA A 144 -27.01 2.92 -6.59
CA ALA A 144 -27.47 3.23 -5.24
C ALA A 144 -28.03 2.00 -4.48
N GLU A 145 -28.58 1.02 -5.19
CA GLU A 145 -29.09 -0.23 -4.62
C GLU A 145 -27.99 -1.22 -4.22
N ALA A 146 -26.75 -1.01 -4.70
CA ALA A 146 -25.62 -1.84 -4.32
C ALA A 146 -25.36 -1.72 -2.81
N ARG A 147 -25.16 -2.86 -2.15
CA ARG A 147 -24.84 -2.97 -0.73
C ARG A 147 -23.35 -2.80 -0.52
N LEU A 148 -23.00 -2.09 0.56
CA LEU A 148 -21.64 -1.94 1.03
C LEU A 148 -21.57 -2.55 2.43
N ASP A 149 -20.77 -3.59 2.57
CA ASP A 149 -20.47 -4.27 3.82
C ASP A 149 -18.97 -4.17 4.10
N SER A 150 -18.56 -3.92 5.34
CA SER A 150 -17.14 -3.73 5.67
C SER A 150 -16.67 -4.67 6.77
N PHE A 151 -15.40 -5.03 6.70
CA PHE A 151 -14.69 -5.79 7.71
C PHE A 151 -13.42 -5.03 8.10
N HIS A 152 -13.43 -4.51 9.33
CA HIS A 152 -12.32 -3.77 9.92
C HIS A 152 -11.76 -4.60 11.09
N PRO A 153 -10.77 -5.48 10.87
CA PRO A 153 -10.22 -6.32 11.92
C PRO A 153 -9.54 -5.47 13.00
N GLY A 154 -9.79 -5.81 14.27
CA GLY A 154 -9.14 -5.16 15.41
C GLY A 154 -7.78 -5.77 15.80
N ASP A 155 -7.50 -6.99 15.34
CA ASP A 155 -6.28 -7.74 15.61
C ASP A 155 -6.06 -8.84 14.55
N SER A 156 -4.91 -9.52 14.61
CA SER A 156 -4.56 -10.64 13.72
C SER A 156 -4.92 -12.01 14.28
N SER A 157 -5.95 -12.10 15.13
CA SER A 157 -6.35 -13.39 15.72
C SER A 157 -6.94 -14.37 14.70
N GLU A 158 -6.91 -15.66 15.03
CA GLU A 158 -7.53 -16.72 14.21
C GLU A 158 -9.01 -16.48 13.92
N ALA A 159 -9.73 -15.80 14.82
CA ALA A 159 -11.14 -15.46 14.60
C ALA A 159 -11.31 -14.40 13.49
N GLN A 160 -10.44 -13.39 13.47
CA GLN A 160 -10.41 -12.37 12.42
C GLN A 160 -9.95 -12.99 11.09
N LEU A 161 -8.94 -13.86 11.13
CA LEU A 161 -8.45 -14.58 9.97
C LEU A 161 -9.52 -15.52 9.37
N ALA A 162 -10.29 -16.21 10.20
CA ALA A 162 -11.42 -17.01 9.73
C ALA A 162 -12.51 -16.14 9.06
N THR A 163 -12.75 -14.94 9.58
CA THR A 163 -13.68 -13.97 8.97
C THR A 163 -13.16 -13.49 7.62
N LEU A 164 -11.89 -13.12 7.54
CA LEU A 164 -11.22 -12.72 6.29
C LEU A 164 -11.33 -13.82 5.22
N ARG A 165 -10.92 -15.06 5.56
CA ARG A 165 -10.99 -16.20 4.63
C ARG A 165 -12.42 -16.50 4.17
N THR A 166 -13.41 -16.32 5.05
CA THR A 166 -14.83 -16.47 4.69
C THR A 166 -15.24 -15.44 3.65
N MET A 167 -14.93 -14.16 3.86
CA MET A 167 -15.25 -13.10 2.90
C MET A 167 -14.56 -13.30 1.56
N LEU A 168 -13.28 -13.67 1.56
CA LEU A 168 -12.51 -13.97 0.35
C LEU A 168 -13.10 -15.16 -0.43
N THR A 169 -13.48 -16.23 0.27
CA THR A 169 -14.11 -17.41 -0.34
C THR A 169 -15.47 -17.07 -0.94
N GLU A 170 -16.28 -16.29 -0.23
CA GLU A 170 -17.59 -15.89 -0.72
C GLU A 170 -17.52 -14.93 -1.91
N ASN A 171 -16.50 -14.07 -1.97
CA ASN A 171 -16.28 -13.15 -3.08
C ASN A 171 -15.77 -13.89 -4.33
N GLU A 172 -14.82 -14.81 -4.19
CA GLU A 172 -14.32 -15.65 -5.30
C GLU A 172 -15.41 -16.50 -5.97
N ALA A 173 -16.58 -16.67 -5.35
CA ALA A 173 -17.65 -17.51 -5.87
C ALA A 173 -18.39 -16.92 -7.10
N SER A 174 -18.31 -15.61 -7.35
CA SER A 174 -19.04 -14.96 -8.45
C SER A 174 -18.48 -13.57 -8.77
N ALA A 175 -18.82 -13.02 -9.94
CA ALA A 175 -18.46 -11.65 -10.32
C ALA A 175 -19.50 -10.57 -9.90
N GLU A 176 -20.41 -10.90 -8.96
CA GLU A 176 -21.51 -10.01 -8.56
C GLU A 176 -21.16 -9.10 -7.36
N ASP A 177 -19.99 -9.31 -6.76
CA ASP A 177 -19.41 -8.39 -5.80
C ASP A 177 -17.91 -8.20 -6.03
N VAL A 178 -17.36 -7.21 -5.31
CA VAL A 178 -15.94 -6.88 -5.34
C VAL A 178 -15.49 -6.56 -3.93
N LEU A 179 -14.26 -6.93 -3.61
CA LEU A 179 -13.57 -6.49 -2.40
C LEU A 179 -12.54 -5.41 -2.74
N LEU A 180 -12.74 -4.22 -2.17
CA LEU A 180 -11.65 -3.26 -1.98
C LEU A 180 -10.89 -3.67 -0.72
N VAL A 181 -9.57 -3.53 -0.75
CA VAL A 181 -8.70 -3.77 0.40
C VAL A 181 -7.97 -2.49 0.78
N TYR A 182 -8.03 -2.14 2.05
CA TYR A 182 -7.19 -1.13 2.67
C TYR A 182 -6.18 -1.85 3.55
N PHE A 183 -4.88 -1.63 3.35
CA PHE A 183 -3.83 -2.35 4.05
C PHE A 183 -2.53 -1.56 4.07
N ASN A 184 -1.62 -1.91 4.97
CA ASN A 184 -0.26 -1.40 4.92
C ASN A 184 0.56 -2.16 3.86
N GLN A 185 0.96 -1.47 2.80
CA GLN A 185 1.64 -2.12 1.65
C GLN A 185 3.01 -2.68 2.01
N GLY A 186 3.71 -2.06 2.96
CA GLY A 186 5.04 -2.47 3.40
C GLY A 186 5.06 -3.81 4.13
N VAL A 187 3.96 -4.19 4.80
CA VAL A 187 3.83 -5.53 5.39
C VAL A 187 3.83 -6.63 4.33
N VAL A 188 3.21 -6.35 3.18
CA VAL A 188 3.07 -7.34 2.10
C VAL A 188 4.31 -7.34 1.20
N THR A 189 4.76 -6.15 0.80
CA THR A 189 5.81 -5.98 -0.21
C THR A 189 7.20 -5.88 0.38
N GLY A 190 7.34 -5.47 1.64
CA GLY A 190 8.64 -5.19 2.26
C GLY A 190 9.35 -3.93 1.73
N ASP A 191 8.69 -3.09 0.92
CA ASP A 191 9.26 -1.88 0.32
C ASP A 191 8.74 -0.60 1.00
N TRP A 192 7.65 0.00 0.49
CA TRP A 192 7.11 1.25 1.04
C TRP A 192 6.15 0.99 2.21
N ASP A 193 6.45 1.57 3.38
CA ASP A 193 5.66 1.40 4.60
C ASP A 193 4.56 2.46 4.73
N GLY A 194 3.40 2.22 4.12
CA GLY A 194 2.26 3.13 4.25
C GLY A 194 0.92 2.49 3.92
N PRO A 195 -0.18 3.20 4.25
CA PRO A 195 -1.53 2.74 3.95
C PRO A 195 -1.79 2.81 2.45
N HIS A 196 -2.48 1.81 1.95
CA HIS A 196 -2.77 1.66 0.54
C HIS A 196 -4.14 1.05 0.30
N VAL A 197 -4.74 1.38 -0.85
CA VAL A 197 -6.06 0.86 -1.26
C VAL A 197 -5.95 0.21 -2.63
N SER A 198 -6.50 -0.99 -2.75
CA SER A 198 -6.48 -1.76 -3.99
C SER A 198 -7.71 -2.69 -4.09
N LEU A 199 -7.76 -3.58 -5.09
CA LEU A 199 -8.82 -4.58 -5.23
C LEU A 199 -8.29 -5.99 -4.96
N ILE A 200 -9.15 -6.86 -4.45
CA ILE A 200 -8.91 -8.30 -4.53
C ILE A 200 -9.38 -8.79 -5.90
N GLY A 201 -8.53 -9.54 -6.60
CA GLY A 201 -8.83 -10.12 -7.90
C GLY A 201 -9.13 -11.61 -7.87
N ALA A 202 -8.63 -12.32 -6.86
CA ALA A 202 -8.90 -13.73 -6.68
C ALA A 202 -8.52 -14.23 -5.28
N TYR A 203 -9.08 -15.36 -4.88
CA TYR A 203 -8.64 -16.12 -3.70
C TYR A 203 -8.45 -17.61 -3.99
N ASP A 204 -7.21 -18.09 -3.90
CA ASP A 204 -6.88 -19.51 -3.92
C ASP A 204 -7.02 -20.10 -2.50
N ALA A 205 -8.21 -20.60 -2.18
CA ALA A 205 -8.49 -21.19 -0.86
C ALA A 205 -7.60 -22.40 -0.53
N ALA A 206 -7.06 -23.12 -1.52
CA ALA A 206 -6.19 -24.27 -1.28
C ALA A 206 -4.77 -23.82 -0.91
N GLY A 207 -4.29 -22.75 -1.53
CA GLY A 207 -3.00 -22.11 -1.23
C GLY A 207 -3.07 -21.01 -0.18
N ASP A 208 -4.25 -20.69 0.36
CA ASP A 208 -4.52 -19.57 1.26
C ASP A 208 -3.95 -18.23 0.73
N SER A 209 -4.04 -18.05 -0.58
CA SER A 209 -3.37 -16.97 -1.32
C SER A 209 -4.38 -16.03 -1.94
N VAL A 210 -4.16 -14.73 -1.78
CA VAL A 210 -5.01 -13.63 -2.21
C VAL A 210 -4.30 -12.83 -3.29
N LEU A 211 -4.94 -12.64 -4.43
CA LEU A 211 -4.43 -11.80 -5.51
C LEU A 211 -4.87 -10.35 -5.28
N VAL A 212 -3.92 -9.45 -5.13
CA VAL A 212 -4.14 -8.00 -5.10
C VAL A 212 -3.99 -7.46 -6.53
N LEU A 213 -5.03 -6.79 -7.04
CA LEU A 213 -5.01 -6.10 -8.34
C LEU A 213 -4.55 -4.66 -8.15
N GLU A 214 -3.24 -4.48 -8.24
CA GLU A 214 -2.56 -3.25 -7.88
C GLU A 214 -2.93 -2.04 -8.76
N VAL A 215 -3.20 -0.91 -8.10
CA VAL A 215 -3.44 0.42 -8.70
C VAL A 215 -2.19 1.31 -8.66
N ASP A 216 -1.24 1.07 -7.77
CA ASP A 216 0.09 1.70 -7.78
C ASP A 216 1.01 1.04 -8.83
N GLN A 217 0.60 1.18 -10.09
CA GLN A 217 1.27 0.55 -11.23
C GLN A 217 2.50 1.33 -11.71
N GLU A 218 2.86 2.43 -11.05
CA GLU A 218 4.19 3.03 -11.24
C GLU A 218 5.28 2.11 -10.69
N TRP A 219 5.01 1.46 -9.55
CA TRP A 219 5.99 0.68 -8.80
C TRP A 219 5.74 -0.82 -8.81
N TYR A 220 4.47 -1.24 -8.87
CA TYR A 220 4.07 -2.63 -8.63
C TYR A 220 3.19 -3.19 -9.75
N VAL A 221 3.10 -4.51 -9.79
CA VAL A 221 2.18 -5.27 -10.65
C VAL A 221 1.26 -6.10 -9.76
N PRO A 222 0.14 -6.66 -10.26
CA PRO A 222 -0.65 -7.58 -9.47
C PRO A 222 0.19 -8.71 -8.86
N TYR A 223 -0.02 -9.00 -7.57
CA TYR A 223 0.75 -9.97 -6.82
C TYR A 223 -0.13 -10.76 -5.86
N TRP A 224 0.33 -11.97 -5.54
CA TRP A 224 -0.23 -12.83 -4.52
C TRP A 224 0.43 -12.56 -3.18
N THR A 225 -0.37 -12.56 -2.12
CA THR A 225 0.08 -12.67 -0.73
C THR A 225 -0.79 -13.67 0.01
N THR A 226 -0.43 -14.07 1.23
CA THR A 226 -1.26 -15.01 2.01
C THR A 226 -2.33 -14.27 2.82
N ALA A 227 -3.45 -14.93 3.13
CA ALA A 227 -4.49 -14.31 3.96
C ALA A 227 -3.99 -13.87 5.37
N PRO A 228 -3.11 -14.63 6.06
CA PRO A 228 -2.49 -14.18 7.31
C PRO A 228 -1.69 -12.89 7.15
N VAL A 229 -0.82 -12.79 6.13
CA VAL A 229 -0.02 -11.58 5.87
C VAL A 229 -0.93 -10.40 5.53
N LEU A 230 -1.99 -10.63 4.73
CA LEU A 230 -2.95 -9.58 4.41
C LEU A 230 -3.68 -9.07 5.66
N LEU A 231 -4.06 -9.97 6.58
CA LEU A 231 -4.65 -9.58 7.86
C LEU A 231 -3.67 -8.75 8.72
N GLU A 232 -2.41 -9.17 8.81
CA GLU A 232 -1.36 -8.40 9.49
C GLU A 232 -1.21 -7.00 8.88
N ALA A 233 -1.26 -6.91 7.55
CA ALA A 233 -1.22 -5.65 6.82
C ALA A 233 -2.44 -4.76 7.10
N MET A 234 -3.63 -5.34 7.27
CA MET A 234 -4.83 -4.60 7.64
C MET A 234 -4.73 -4.03 9.06
N VAL A 235 -4.16 -4.77 10.02
CA VAL A 235 -4.15 -4.32 11.43
C VAL A 235 -2.92 -3.53 11.83
N LYS A 236 -1.91 -3.42 10.96
CA LYS A 236 -0.75 -2.57 11.22
C LYS A 236 -1.16 -1.09 11.22
N PRO A 237 -0.99 -0.37 12.34
CA PRO A 237 -1.26 1.06 12.38
C PRO A 237 -0.28 1.81 11.48
N THR A 238 -0.81 2.78 10.76
CA THR A 238 -0.02 3.70 9.94
C THR A 238 0.94 4.53 10.83
N SER A 239 2.19 4.68 10.40
CA SER A 239 3.22 5.42 11.13
C SER A 239 2.94 6.93 11.15
N ALA A 240 3.56 7.63 12.10
CA ALA A 240 3.40 9.09 12.29
C ALA A 240 3.88 9.94 11.09
N GLU A 241 4.69 9.37 10.19
CA GLU A 241 5.19 10.10 9.02
C GLU A 241 4.10 10.39 7.98
N HIS A 242 2.98 9.66 8.04
CA HIS A 242 1.80 9.87 7.17
C HIS A 242 0.80 10.87 7.77
N GLY A 243 1.22 11.65 8.77
CA GLY A 243 0.50 12.81 9.28
C GLY A 243 -0.94 12.50 9.69
N PRO A 244 -1.96 13.02 8.98
CA PRO A 244 -3.37 12.79 9.33
C PRO A 244 -3.81 11.32 9.34
N LEU A 245 -3.06 10.43 8.71
CA LEU A 245 -3.33 8.99 8.70
C LEU A 245 -2.66 8.23 9.86
N GLU A 246 -1.90 8.89 10.74
CA GLU A 246 -1.25 8.23 11.87
C GLU A 246 -2.24 7.38 12.69
N GLY A 247 -1.89 6.12 12.91
CA GLY A 247 -2.70 5.17 13.69
C GLY A 247 -3.85 4.51 12.92
N GLU A 248 -4.13 4.95 11.69
CA GLU A 248 -5.17 4.33 10.85
C GLU A 248 -4.80 2.88 10.52
N THR A 249 -5.80 2.01 10.59
CA THR A 249 -5.74 0.60 10.18
C THR A 249 -6.77 0.35 9.07
N GLY A 250 -6.60 -0.76 8.37
CA GLY A 250 -7.36 -1.13 7.20
C GLY A 250 -8.34 -2.27 7.40
N GLY A 251 -8.74 -2.87 6.28
CA GLY A 251 -9.79 -3.87 6.23
C GLY A 251 -10.26 -4.13 4.81
N LEU A 252 -11.44 -4.74 4.69
CA LEU A 252 -12.13 -4.96 3.44
C LEU A 252 -13.40 -4.12 3.36
N VAL A 253 -13.66 -3.57 2.17
CA VAL A 253 -14.96 -3.00 1.80
C VAL A 253 -15.52 -3.86 0.67
N ARG A 254 -16.59 -4.60 0.94
CA ARG A 254 -17.31 -5.42 -0.03
C ARG A 254 -18.45 -4.63 -0.64
N ILE A 255 -18.51 -4.58 -1.95
CA ILE A 255 -19.61 -3.95 -2.68
C ILE A 255 -20.32 -5.03 -3.49
N ARG A 256 -21.62 -5.20 -3.27
CA ARG A 256 -22.46 -6.20 -3.94
C ARG A 256 -23.67 -5.56 -4.61
N ARG A 257 -23.98 -5.95 -5.84
CA ARG A 257 -25.20 -5.51 -6.53
C ARG A 257 -26.50 -6.01 -5.86
#